data_AF-A0A661K653-F1
#
_entry.id   AF-A0A661K653-F1
#
_cell.length_a   1.000
_cell.length_b   1.000
_cell.length_c   1.000
_cell.angle_alpha   90.00
_cell.angle_beta   90.00
_cell.angle_gamma   90.00
#
_symmetry.space_group_name_H-M   'P 1'
#
loop_
_entity.id
_entity.type
_entity.pdbx_description
1 polymer ?
#
loop_
_entity_poly.entity_id
_entity_poly.type
_entity_poly.pdbx_seq_one_letter_code
_entity_poly.pdbx_strand_id
1 'polypeptide(L)'
;ICGGLGGVMEAACRGAKEEGGLTVGIIPMAHKEGANPYVDVVIATDMGHARNVIIVHSSDGLVAVAGEEGTLSEIAIALKAGKPVVGLKSWDLGGRVPQASSPREAVQRLVGAWG
;
A
#
# COMPACT_ATOMS: atom_id res chain seq x y z
N ILE A 1 -5.05 2.14 3.54
CA ILE A 1 -4.67 0.81 4.09
C ILE A 1 -3.23 0.51 3.67
N CYS A 2 -2.41 -0.08 4.54
CA CYS A 2 -1.04 -0.47 4.22
C CYS A 2 -0.61 -1.68 5.08
N GLY A 3 0.66 -2.05 5.00
CA GLY A 3 1.21 -3.12 5.80
C GLY A 3 1.55 -2.79 7.26
N GLY A 4 1.32 -1.55 7.70
CA GLY A 4 1.29 -1.18 9.12
C GLY A 4 2.61 -1.19 9.88
N LEU A 5 3.75 -1.50 9.26
CA LEU A 5 5.08 -1.44 9.89
C LEU A 5 5.76 -0.09 9.61
N GLY A 6 7.08 -0.01 9.78
CA GLY A 6 7.89 1.20 9.61
C GLY A 6 8.09 1.67 8.16
N GLY A 7 8.92 2.70 7.98
CA GLY A 7 9.39 3.17 6.67
C GLY A 7 8.31 3.89 5.87
N VAL A 8 8.14 3.52 4.59
CA VAL A 8 7.13 4.12 3.70
C VAL A 8 5.71 4.00 4.27
N MET A 9 5.39 2.86 4.88
CA MET A 9 4.06 2.60 5.44
C MET A 9 3.76 3.52 6.63
N GLU A 10 4.76 3.77 7.47
CA GLU A 10 4.67 4.71 8.59
C GLU A 10 4.49 6.15 8.10
N ALA A 11 5.27 6.57 7.10
CA ALA A 11 5.11 7.89 6.49
C ALA A 11 3.72 8.09 5.87
N ALA A 12 3.19 7.06 5.21
CA ALA A 12 1.84 7.07 4.64
C ALA A 12 0.75 7.16 5.73
N CYS A 13 0.87 6.39 6.81
CA CYS A 13 -0.05 6.47 7.95
C CYS A 13 0.01 7.84 8.62
N ARG A 14 1.21 8.40 8.83
CA ARG A 14 1.38 9.72 9.44
C ARG A 14 0.70 10.81 8.61
N GLY A 15 0.97 10.86 7.30
CA GLY A 15 0.36 11.87 6.43
C GLY A 15 -1.16 11.74 6.34
N ALA A 16 -1.69 10.52 6.33
CA ALA A 16 -3.14 10.29 6.39
C ALA A 16 -3.73 10.81 7.72
N LYS A 17 -3.07 10.55 8.85
CA LYS A 17 -3.49 11.04 10.17
C LYS A 17 -3.45 12.56 10.30
N GLU A 18 -2.42 13.21 9.76
CA GLU A 18 -2.27 14.67 9.77
C GLU A 18 -3.47 15.36 9.09
N GLU A 19 -4.04 14.72 8.07
CA GLU A 19 -5.24 15.18 7.36
C GLU A 19 -6.55 14.60 7.93
N GLY A 20 -6.52 13.97 9.12
CA GLY A 20 -7.70 13.42 9.79
C GLY A 20 -8.26 12.13 9.16
N GLY A 21 -7.50 11.47 8.29
CA GLY A 21 -7.88 10.22 7.64
C GLY A 21 -7.73 8.99 8.55
N LEU A 22 -8.55 7.96 8.30
CA LEU A 22 -8.45 6.67 8.98
C LEU A 22 -7.31 5.81 8.42
N THR A 23 -6.49 5.27 9.29
CA THR A 23 -5.37 4.40 8.92
C THR A 23 -5.60 2.94 9.34
N VAL A 24 -5.34 2.03 8.41
CA VAL A 24 -5.51 0.58 8.63
C VAL A 24 -4.21 -0.12 8.28
N GLY A 25 -3.66 -0.87 9.25
CA GLY A 25 -2.42 -1.62 9.11
C GLY A 25 -2.69 -3.13 9.19
N ILE A 26 -2.37 -3.84 8.11
CA ILE A 26 -2.42 -5.30 8.05
C ILE A 26 -1.02 -5.82 8.38
N ILE A 27 -0.76 -6.30 9.59
CA ILE A 27 0.60 -6.66 10.02
C ILE A 27 0.85 -8.18 9.95
N PRO A 28 2.09 -8.62 9.70
CA PRO A 28 2.40 -10.04 9.55
C PRO A 28 2.47 -10.81 10.88
N MET A 29 2.53 -10.12 12.02
CA MET A 29 2.64 -10.72 13.35
C MET A 29 1.30 -11.22 13.88
N ALA A 30 1.34 -12.15 14.84
CA ALA A 30 0.19 -12.70 15.57
C ALA A 30 -0.41 -11.74 16.62
N HIS A 31 0.35 -10.72 17.01
CA HIS A 31 -0.06 -9.73 18.01
C HIS A 31 0.08 -8.31 17.47
N LYS A 32 -0.65 -7.37 18.06
CA LYS A 32 -0.78 -5.98 17.56
C LYS A 32 0.48 -5.15 17.82
N GLU A 33 1.30 -5.59 18.76
CA GLU A 33 2.57 -5.00 19.14
C GLU A 33 3.52 -5.02 17.94
N GLY A 34 3.99 -3.83 17.54
CA GLY A 34 4.88 -3.64 16.39
C GLY A 34 4.23 -3.01 15.16
N ALA A 35 2.92 -2.75 15.18
CA ALA A 35 2.34 -1.76 14.27
C ALA A 35 2.93 -0.37 14.55
N ASN A 36 3.11 0.44 13.50
CA ASN A 36 3.60 1.80 13.66
C ASN A 36 2.58 2.67 14.44
N PRO A 37 3.03 3.73 15.15
CA PRO A 37 2.18 4.49 16.08
C PRO A 37 1.08 5.29 15.40
N TYR A 38 1.11 5.39 14.06
CA TYR A 38 0.13 6.13 13.30
C TYR A 38 -1.00 5.24 12.74
N VAL A 39 -1.05 3.95 13.08
CA VAL A 39 -2.15 3.05 12.70
C VAL A 39 -3.32 3.14 13.69
N ASP A 40 -4.54 3.39 13.21
CA ASP A 40 -5.77 3.38 14.02
C ASP A 40 -6.33 1.98 14.19
N VAL A 41 -6.40 1.23 13.09
CA VAL A 41 -6.94 -0.13 13.07
C VAL A 41 -5.84 -1.12 12.72
N VAL A 42 -5.42 -1.89 13.71
CA VAL A 42 -4.40 -2.94 13.55
C VAL A 42 -5.07 -4.29 13.34
N ILE A 43 -4.82 -4.91 12.19
CA ILE A 43 -5.20 -6.29 11.87
C ILE A 43 -3.93 -7.16 11.98
N ALA A 44 -3.80 -7.90 13.08
CA ALA A 44 -2.76 -8.91 13.25
C ALA A 44 -3.16 -10.19 12.51
N THR A 45 -2.30 -10.71 11.63
CA THR A 45 -2.67 -11.80 10.71
C THR A 45 -1.96 -13.12 10.96
N ASP A 46 -0.74 -13.10 11.51
CA ASP A 46 0.16 -14.28 11.57
C ASP A 46 0.39 -14.96 10.20
N MET A 47 0.27 -14.20 9.11
CA MET A 47 0.34 -14.73 7.73
C MET A 47 1.68 -14.46 7.03
N GLY A 48 2.66 -13.85 7.71
CA GLY A 48 3.91 -13.45 7.07
C GLY A 48 3.65 -12.62 5.80
N HIS A 49 4.26 -12.99 4.68
CA HIS A 49 4.05 -12.32 3.39
C HIS A 49 2.67 -12.57 2.75
N ALA A 50 1.96 -13.64 3.12
CA ALA A 50 0.66 -13.95 2.53
C ALA A 50 -0.39 -12.87 2.83
N ARG A 51 -0.19 -12.07 3.89
CA ARG A 51 -1.02 -10.91 4.22
C ARG A 51 -1.05 -9.84 3.13
N ASN A 52 -0.09 -9.81 2.21
CA ASN A 52 -0.07 -8.88 1.08
C ASN A 52 -1.33 -9.03 0.20
N VAL A 53 -1.86 -10.25 0.10
CA VAL A 53 -3.12 -10.53 -0.60
C VAL A 53 -4.29 -9.79 0.04
N ILE A 54 -4.34 -9.72 1.37
CA ILE A 54 -5.38 -8.99 2.11
C ILE A 54 -5.30 -7.48 1.83
N ILE A 55 -4.09 -6.92 1.82
CA ILE A 55 -3.88 -5.49 1.51
C ILE A 55 -4.43 -5.19 0.11
N VAL A 56 -4.02 -5.97 -0.89
CA VAL A 56 -4.45 -5.78 -2.27
C VAL A 56 -5.97 -5.92 -2.38
N HIS A 57 -6.57 -7.00 -1.86
CA HIS A 57 -8.02 -7.21 -1.98
C HIS A 57 -8.86 -6.20 -1.20
N SER A 58 -8.32 -5.62 -0.13
CA SER A 58 -9.00 -4.58 0.65
C SER A 58 -8.77 -3.15 0.12
N SER A 59 -7.96 -2.95 -0.92
CA SER A 59 -7.67 -1.62 -1.50
C SER A 59 -8.45 -1.37 -2.79
N ASP A 60 -8.97 -0.18 -3.03
CA ASP A 60 -9.56 0.16 -4.34
C ASP A 60 -8.48 0.33 -5.43
N GLY A 61 -7.31 0.84 -5.05
CA GLY A 61 -6.14 0.95 -5.90
C GLY A 61 -4.87 1.06 -5.06
N LEU A 62 -3.72 0.88 -5.68
CA LEU A 62 -2.44 0.83 -4.97
C LEU A 62 -1.48 1.91 -5.47
N VAL A 63 -0.91 2.67 -4.54
CA VAL A 63 0.29 3.46 -4.80
C VAL A 63 1.50 2.65 -4.33
N ALA A 64 2.30 2.16 -5.27
CA ALA A 64 3.55 1.49 -4.96
C ALA A 64 4.67 2.53 -4.86
N VAL A 65 5.23 2.72 -3.66
CA VAL A 65 6.29 3.72 -3.43
C VAL A 65 7.62 3.01 -3.19
N ALA A 66 8.67 3.43 -3.91
CA ALA A 66 9.95 2.72 -3.93
C ALA A 66 9.76 1.22 -4.27
N GLY A 67 10.70 0.35 -3.92
CA GLY A 67 10.38 -1.08 -3.93
C GLY A 67 11.53 -2.02 -3.66
N GLU A 68 11.27 -2.94 -2.74
CA GLU A 68 11.97 -4.22 -2.58
C GLU A 68 11.05 -5.36 -3.07
N GLU A 69 11.37 -6.62 -2.79
CA GLU A 69 10.58 -7.77 -3.25
C GLU A 69 9.14 -7.75 -2.70
N GLY A 70 8.95 -7.22 -1.48
CA GLY A 70 7.63 -7.07 -0.87
C GLY A 70 6.69 -6.20 -1.72
N THR A 71 7.16 -5.03 -2.14
CA THR A 71 6.39 -4.13 -3.02
C THR A 71 6.12 -4.77 -4.37
N LEU A 72 7.12 -5.45 -4.95
CA LEU A 72 6.95 -6.16 -6.22
C LEU A 72 5.85 -7.23 -6.12
N SER A 73 5.77 -7.96 -5.00
CA SER A 73 4.73 -8.96 -4.78
C SER A 73 3.32 -8.35 -4.73
N GLU A 74 3.15 -7.21 -4.05
CA GLU A 74 1.86 -6.50 -3.98
C GLU A 74 1.43 -5.99 -5.35
N ILE A 75 2.37 -5.45 -6.14
CA ILE A 75 2.14 -5.05 -7.54
C ILE A 75 1.67 -6.25 -8.36
N ALA A 76 2.37 -7.38 -8.29
CA ALA A 76 2.02 -8.57 -9.07
C ALA A 76 0.62 -9.11 -8.73
N ILE A 77 0.27 -9.16 -7.43
CA ILE A 77 -1.05 -9.57 -6.97
C ILE A 77 -2.12 -8.59 -7.46
N ALA A 78 -1.87 -7.28 -7.38
CA ALA A 78 -2.81 -6.25 -7.83
C ALA A 78 -3.10 -6.33 -9.33
N LEU A 79 -2.06 -6.49 -10.15
CA LEU A 79 -2.21 -6.69 -11.59
C LEU A 79 -3.01 -7.96 -11.91
N LYS A 80 -2.82 -9.04 -11.16
CA LYS A 80 -3.60 -10.28 -11.32
C LYS A 80 -5.06 -10.10 -10.88
N ALA A 81 -5.31 -9.27 -9.87
CA ALA A 81 -6.64 -8.94 -9.36
C ALA A 81 -7.36 -7.88 -10.19
N GLY A 82 -6.74 -7.35 -11.26
CA GLY A 82 -7.31 -6.28 -12.07
C GLY A 82 -7.42 -4.93 -11.35
N LYS A 83 -6.64 -4.72 -10.30
CA LYS A 83 -6.65 -3.47 -9.52
C LYS A 83 -5.68 -2.45 -10.11
N PRO A 84 -6.06 -1.16 -10.18
CA PRO A 84 -5.17 -0.12 -10.65
C PRO A 84 -3.98 0.05 -9.69
N VAL A 85 -2.79 0.15 -10.26
CA VAL A 85 -1.54 0.38 -9.53
C VAL A 85 -0.80 1.54 -10.18
N VAL A 86 -0.33 2.48 -9.36
CA VAL A 86 0.53 3.58 -9.80
C VAL A 86 1.83 3.54 -9.02
N GLY A 87 2.95 3.57 -9.72
CA GLY A 87 4.27 3.60 -9.12
C GLY A 87 4.69 5.03 -8.79
N LEU A 88 5.38 5.20 -7.67
CA LEU A 88 6.10 6.43 -7.30
C LEU A 88 7.55 6.04 -6.99
N LYS A 89 8.44 6.29 -7.95
CA LYS A 89 9.83 5.80 -7.93
C LYS A 89 9.88 4.27 -7.73
N SER A 90 9.01 3.53 -8.39
CA SER A 90 8.79 2.10 -8.15
C SER A 90 9.05 1.25 -9.40
N TRP A 91 8.67 -0.03 -9.35
CA TRP A 91 8.75 -0.95 -10.46
C TRP A 91 7.80 -0.55 -11.60
N ASP A 92 8.28 -0.60 -12.85
CA ASP A 92 7.52 -0.22 -14.05
C ASP A 92 6.87 -1.44 -14.76
N LEU A 93 7.41 -2.65 -14.57
CA LEU A 93 6.94 -3.91 -15.15
C LEU A 93 6.58 -3.81 -16.65
N GLY A 94 7.41 -3.12 -17.43
CA GLY A 94 7.21 -2.93 -18.86
C GLY A 94 6.02 -2.04 -19.18
N GLY A 95 5.87 -0.91 -18.49
CA GLY A 95 4.77 0.04 -18.66
C GLY A 95 3.42 -0.41 -18.08
N ARG A 96 3.35 -1.59 -17.45
CA ARG A 96 2.11 -2.08 -16.80
C ARG A 96 1.79 -1.35 -15.50
N VAL A 97 2.77 -0.64 -14.94
CA VAL A 97 2.61 0.19 -13.74
C VAL A 97 2.95 1.63 -14.11
N PRO A 98 1.95 2.47 -14.43
CA PRO A 98 2.18 3.88 -14.71
C PRO A 98 2.97 4.55 -13.59
N GLN A 99 4.02 5.29 -13.92
CA GLN A 99 4.84 6.00 -12.94
C GLN A 99 4.37 7.45 -12.78
N ALA A 100 4.22 7.88 -11.53
CA ALA A 100 3.97 9.25 -11.14
C ALA A 100 5.26 9.93 -10.68
N SER A 101 5.35 11.23 -10.92
CA SER A 101 6.46 12.09 -10.50
C SER A 101 6.28 12.65 -9.08
N SER A 102 5.07 12.61 -8.54
CA SER A 102 4.73 13.13 -7.21
C SER A 102 3.63 12.30 -6.53
N PRO A 103 3.53 12.35 -5.18
CA PRO A 103 2.43 11.71 -4.46
C PRO A 103 1.04 12.19 -4.94
N ARG A 104 0.91 13.50 -5.22
CA ARG A 104 -0.34 14.08 -5.73
C ARG A 104 -0.74 13.48 -7.07
N GLU A 105 0.20 13.41 -8.00
CA GLU A 105 -0.05 12.80 -9.30
C GLU A 105 -0.41 11.32 -9.17
N ALA A 106 0.25 10.59 -8.26
CA ALA A 106 -0.06 9.18 -8.03
C ALA A 106 -1.52 8.96 -7.62
N VAL A 107 -2.02 9.78 -6.69
CA VAL A 107 -3.43 9.75 -6.25
C VAL A 107 -4.36 10.15 -7.38
N GLN A 108 -4.05 11.23 -8.13
CA GLN A 108 -4.88 11.68 -9.25
C GLN A 108 -5.04 10.61 -10.32
N ARG A 109 -3.95 9.91 -10.68
CA ARG A 109 -3.98 8.81 -11.65
C ARG A 109 -4.81 7.62 -11.15
N LEU A 110 -4.72 7.29 -9.87
CA LEU A 110 -5.54 6.21 -9.29
C LEU A 110 -7.03 6.56 -9.30
N VAL A 111 -7.39 7.78 -8.88
CA VAL A 111 -8.80 8.22 -8.86
C VAL A 111 -9.35 8.32 -10.29
N GLY A 112 -8.54 8.78 -11.25
CA GLY A 112 -8.93 8.86 -12.66
C GLY A 112 -9.08 7.51 -13.35
N ALA A 113 -8.51 6.42 -12.81
CA ALA A 113 -8.69 5.07 -13.35
C ALA A 113 -10.11 4.50 -13.14
N TRP A 114 -10.94 5.18 -12.34
CA TRP A 114 -12.33 4.83 -12.07
C TRP A 114 -13.35 5.66 -12.89
N GLY A 115 -12.88 6.57 -13.74
CA GLY A 115 -13.71 7.38 -14.65
C GLY A 115 -13.69 6.83 -16.07
#